data_AF-A0A8J7XEF4-F1
#
_entry.id   AF-A0A8J7XEF4-F1
#
_cell.length_a   1.000
_cell.length_b   1.000
_cell.length_c   1.000
_cell.angle_alpha   90.00
_cell.angle_beta   90.00
_cell.angle_gamma   90.00
#
_symmetry.space_group_name_H-M   'P 1'
#
loop_
_entity.id
_entity.type
_entity.pdbx_description
1 polymer ?
#
loop_
_entity_poly.entity_id
_entity_poly.type
_entity_poly.pdbx_seq_one_letter_code
_entity_poly.pdbx_strand_id
1 'polypeptide(L)'
;MARVRMGDSIAAILAMVGFILIEGDYSLAGVVLLAIAGVWIYKTQKVQLLVVYIGVVGLVFFLFFNEMIDVDMNLIAIFIPLILAWDSVTVYRTERRMKQVMKNLKVKNPQVEVIPSRVPSYYLRTYNLKSPYLVSVVCEEDVVRGYYDIKTNTWVTVESELFPVFSSVPEKVWKTVVSTHPDGSLHRVEHRDKFESVVRVDIYDELGTKTDASWRLCRDSYQTWDPAVREWKPCPRGWHPPQSVSGKVAALLGLS
;
A
#
# COMPACT_ATOMS: atom_id res chain seq x y z
N MET A 1 -14.54 11.04 -0.16
CA MET A 1 -13.06 10.87 -0.17
C MET A 1 -12.27 11.91 -0.97
N ALA A 2 -12.87 12.80 -1.77
CA ALA A 2 -12.14 13.91 -2.42
C ALA A 2 -11.38 14.84 -1.45
N ARG A 3 -11.87 14.95 -0.19
CA ARG A 3 -11.24 15.77 0.86
C ARG A 3 -9.85 15.29 1.31
N VAL A 4 -9.56 13.98 1.24
CA VAL A 4 -8.24 13.45 1.68
C VAL A 4 -7.16 13.81 0.65
N ARG A 5 -7.51 13.82 -0.63
CA ARG A 5 -6.58 14.04 -1.75
C ARG A 5 -6.26 15.52 -2.02
N MET A 6 -7.19 16.43 -1.69
CA MET A 6 -6.89 17.87 -1.68
C MET A 6 -5.85 18.23 -0.61
N GLY A 7 -5.84 17.48 0.49
CA GLY A 7 -4.90 17.67 1.60
C GLY A 7 -3.43 17.44 1.22
N ASP A 8 -3.15 16.47 0.35
CA ASP A 8 -1.77 16.16 -0.08
C ASP A 8 -1.18 17.28 -0.94
N SER A 9 -1.97 17.83 -1.86
CA SER A 9 -1.57 19.00 -2.66
C SER A 9 -1.38 20.23 -1.78
N ILE A 10 -2.21 20.42 -0.75
CA ILE A 10 -2.05 21.51 0.22
C ILE A 10 -0.76 21.33 1.00
N ALA A 11 -0.45 20.13 1.49
CA ALA A 11 0.80 19.87 2.22
C ALA A 11 2.04 20.15 1.36
N ALA A 12 2.02 19.79 0.07
CA ALA A 12 3.11 20.09 -0.86
C ALA A 12 3.26 21.60 -1.11
N ILE A 13 2.16 22.33 -1.28
CA ILE A 13 2.16 23.79 -1.43
C ILE A 13 2.67 24.47 -0.15
N LEU A 14 2.21 24.04 1.02
CA LEU A 14 2.67 24.57 2.31
C LEU A 14 4.16 24.33 2.53
N ALA A 15 4.68 23.16 2.14
CA ALA A 15 6.10 22.88 2.22
C ALA A 15 6.92 23.79 1.27
N MET A 16 6.47 23.95 0.02
CA MET A 16 7.13 24.83 -0.96
C MET A 16 7.15 26.29 -0.51
N VAL A 17 6.01 26.82 -0.05
CA VAL A 17 5.91 28.19 0.48
C VAL A 17 6.76 28.34 1.75
N GLY A 18 6.79 27.31 2.60
CA GLY A 18 7.63 27.28 3.79
C GLY A 18 9.12 27.45 3.46
N PHE A 19 9.62 26.75 2.43
CA PHE A 19 11.02 26.91 1.98
C PHE A 19 11.31 28.29 1.40
N ILE A 20 10.43 28.82 0.55
CA ILE A 20 10.57 30.17 -0.03
C ILE A 20 10.63 31.23 1.08
N LEU A 21 9.82 31.08 2.14
CA LEU A 21 9.84 31.99 3.28
C LEU A 21 11.13 31.91 4.09
N ILE A 22 11.73 30.72 4.24
CA ILE A 22 13.02 30.57 4.92
C ILE A 22 14.13 31.30 4.16
N GLU A 23 14.14 31.19 2.84
CA GLU A 23 15.11 31.88 1.98
C GLU A 23 14.92 33.40 1.96
N GLY A 24 13.67 33.88 2.06
CA GLY A 24 13.34 35.29 2.12
C GLY A 24 13.48 35.94 3.51
N ASP A 25 14.32 35.41 4.40
CA ASP A 25 14.52 35.88 5.79
C ASP A 25 13.31 35.77 6.74
N TYR A 26 12.23 35.08 6.34
CA TYR A 26 11.08 34.78 7.18
C TYR A 26 11.15 33.37 7.79
N SER A 27 12.30 33.04 8.39
CA SER A 27 12.65 31.71 8.89
C SER A 27 11.59 31.12 9.84
N LEU A 28 11.10 31.90 10.80
CA LEU A 28 10.07 31.44 11.75
C LEU A 28 8.76 31.06 11.06
N ALA A 29 8.29 31.88 10.11
CA ALA A 29 7.05 31.62 9.38
C ALA A 29 7.19 30.38 8.48
N GLY A 30 8.35 30.23 7.83
CA GLY A 30 8.62 29.08 6.98
C GLY A 30 8.73 27.76 7.75
N VAL A 31 9.37 27.76 8.92
CA VAL A 31 9.44 26.60 9.83
C VAL A 31 8.03 26.19 10.32
N VAL A 32 7.16 27.16 10.61
CA VAL A 32 5.77 26.89 11.00
C VAL A 32 4.99 26.23 9.86
N LEU A 33 5.12 26.72 8.62
CA LEU A 33 4.44 26.12 7.46
C LEU A 33 4.96 24.71 7.15
N LEU A 34 6.26 24.50 7.27
CA LEU A 34 6.86 23.18 7.19
C LEU A 34 6.27 22.27 8.27
N ALA A 35 6.31 22.66 9.55
CA ALA A 35 5.75 21.87 10.63
C ALA A 35 4.27 21.49 10.40
N ILE A 36 3.45 22.41 9.87
CA ILE A 36 2.06 22.14 9.50
C ILE A 36 1.97 21.10 8.38
N ALA A 37 2.79 21.22 7.33
CA ALA A 37 2.86 20.23 6.26
C ALA A 37 3.30 18.84 6.78
N GLY A 38 4.30 18.79 7.67
CA GLY A 38 4.78 17.57 8.31
C GLY A 38 3.71 16.88 9.18
N VAL A 39 2.98 17.65 10.00
CA VAL A 39 1.86 17.13 10.81
C VAL A 39 0.73 16.61 9.91
N TRP A 40 0.47 17.27 8.78
CA TRP A 40 -0.52 16.80 7.82
C TRP A 40 -0.10 15.47 7.17
N ILE A 41 1.15 15.35 6.73
CA ILE A 41 1.74 14.13 6.15
C ILE A 41 1.75 12.98 7.17
N TYR A 42 2.06 13.27 8.44
CA TYR A 42 2.00 12.30 9.53
C TYR A 42 0.58 11.76 9.71
N LYS A 43 -0.42 12.65 9.70
CA LYS A 43 -1.83 12.28 9.87
C LYS A 43 -2.39 11.45 8.71
N THR A 44 -1.82 11.54 7.50
CA THR A 44 -2.22 10.73 6.34
C THR A 44 -1.51 9.37 6.24
N GLN A 45 -0.71 8.99 7.25
CA GLN A 45 -0.03 7.69 7.36
C GLN A 45 0.90 7.33 6.19
N LYS A 46 1.38 8.31 5.44
CA LYS A 46 2.33 8.08 4.33
C LYS A 46 3.77 8.09 4.84
N VAL A 47 4.18 7.00 5.50
CA VAL A 47 5.46 6.87 6.22
C VAL A 47 6.68 7.20 5.34
N GLN A 48 6.69 6.78 4.07
CA GLN A 48 7.80 7.08 3.14
C GLN A 48 7.97 8.59 2.89
N LEU A 49 6.85 9.29 2.87
CA LEU A 49 6.70 10.70 2.57
C LEU A 49 7.13 11.55 3.78
N LEU A 50 6.81 11.06 4.98
CA LEU A 50 7.30 11.59 6.25
C LEU A 50 8.83 11.43 6.40
N VAL A 51 9.40 10.28 6.00
CA VAL A 51 10.85 10.03 6.06
C VAL A 51 11.62 10.97 5.13
N VAL A 52 11.11 11.17 3.90
CA VAL A 52 11.69 12.16 2.96
C VAL A 52 11.56 13.58 3.53
N TYR A 53 10.38 13.92 4.07
CA TYR A 53 10.14 15.23 4.68
C TYR A 53 11.08 15.49 5.87
N ILE A 54 11.22 14.55 6.82
CA ILE A 54 12.13 14.63 7.96
C ILE A 54 13.59 14.68 7.50
N GLY A 55 13.96 13.87 6.50
CA GLY A 55 15.31 13.88 5.93
C GLY A 55 15.68 15.23 5.33
N VAL A 56 14.73 15.88 4.67
CA VAL A 56 14.97 17.20 4.07
C VAL A 56 14.91 18.33 5.08
N VAL A 57 13.97 18.32 6.04
CA VAL A 57 13.96 19.31 7.14
C VAL A 57 15.21 19.16 8.01
N GLY A 58 15.67 17.92 8.25
CA GLY A 58 16.92 17.64 8.95
C GLY A 58 18.14 18.11 8.18
N LEU A 59 18.16 17.96 6.85
CA LEU A 59 19.19 18.50 5.98
C LEU A 59 19.18 20.04 6.01
N VAL A 60 18.02 20.68 5.91
CA VAL A 60 17.86 22.15 6.03
C VAL A 60 18.34 22.67 7.37
N PHE A 61 18.00 21.99 8.46
CA PHE A 61 18.48 22.33 9.80
C PHE A 61 20.00 22.14 9.90
N PHE A 62 20.54 21.06 9.35
CA PHE A 62 22.00 20.82 9.34
C PHE A 62 22.75 21.87 8.49
N LEU A 63 22.19 22.32 7.36
CA LEU A 63 22.78 23.35 6.51
C LEU A 63 22.78 24.74 7.15
N PHE A 64 21.70 25.09 7.88
CA PHE A 64 21.62 26.38 8.59
C PHE A 64 22.48 26.45 9.86
N PHE A 65 22.77 25.31 10.50
CA PHE A 65 23.53 25.25 11.76
C PHE A 65 24.95 24.69 11.61
N ASN A 66 25.35 24.25 10.42
CA ASN A 66 26.67 23.71 10.14
C ASN A 66 27.19 24.34 8.83
N GLU A 67 28.04 25.36 8.94
CA GLU A 67 28.54 26.24 7.86
C GLU A 67 29.37 25.53 6.74
N MET A 68 29.34 24.20 6.66
CA MET A 68 30.28 23.42 5.83
C MET A 68 29.74 22.98 4.47
N ILE A 69 28.48 23.25 4.12
CA ILE A 69 27.92 22.79 2.84
C ILE A 69 27.00 23.86 2.22
N ASP A 70 27.44 24.46 1.11
CA ASP A 70 26.60 25.28 0.23
C ASP A 70 25.74 24.35 -0.64
N VAL A 71 24.52 24.06 -0.21
CA VAL A 71 23.49 23.44 -1.06
C VAL A 71 22.43 24.48 -1.33
N ASP A 72 22.19 24.76 -2.62
CA ASP A 72 21.15 25.69 -3.03
C ASP A 72 19.77 25.19 -2.56
N MET A 73 19.20 25.92 -1.60
CA MET A 73 17.90 25.62 -0.98
C MET A 73 16.76 25.64 -2.02
N ASN A 74 16.93 26.35 -3.14
CA ASN A 74 15.99 26.33 -4.26
C ASN A 74 15.87 24.93 -4.88
N LEU A 75 16.99 24.20 -5.02
CA LEU A 75 16.98 22.85 -5.58
C LEU A 75 16.16 21.92 -4.67
N ILE A 76 16.36 21.99 -3.35
CA ILE A 76 15.64 21.17 -2.37
C ILE A 76 14.14 21.50 -2.35
N ALA A 77 13.80 22.79 -2.39
CA ALA A 77 12.42 23.29 -2.44
C ALA A 77 11.67 22.83 -3.70
N ILE A 78 12.39 22.56 -4.79
CA ILE A 78 11.84 22.03 -6.05
C ILE A 78 11.74 20.50 -6.02
N PHE A 79 12.73 19.79 -5.45
CA PHE A 79 12.78 18.33 -5.48
C PHE A 79 11.70 17.66 -4.62
N ILE A 80 11.40 18.16 -3.41
CA ILE A 80 10.37 17.52 -2.56
C ILE A 80 9.00 17.58 -3.25
N PRO A 81 8.48 18.73 -3.67
CA PRO A 81 7.17 18.79 -4.32
C PRO A 81 7.15 17.97 -5.61
N LEU A 82 8.27 17.85 -6.34
CA LEU A 82 8.35 17.01 -7.52
C LEU A 82 8.13 15.53 -7.20
N ILE A 83 8.73 15.01 -6.13
CA ILE A 83 8.56 13.61 -5.71
C ILE A 83 7.10 13.35 -5.30
N LEU A 84 6.49 14.28 -4.55
CA LEU A 84 5.09 14.17 -4.10
C LEU A 84 4.09 14.30 -5.25
N ALA A 85 4.36 15.23 -6.16
CA ALA A 85 3.58 15.42 -7.36
C ALA A 85 3.71 14.22 -8.29
N TRP A 86 4.88 13.59 -8.39
CA TRP A 86 5.10 12.43 -9.24
C TRP A 86 4.20 11.25 -8.85
N ASP A 87 4.17 10.87 -7.57
CA ASP A 87 3.33 9.77 -7.11
C ASP A 87 1.84 10.07 -7.36
N SER A 88 1.40 11.28 -7.02
CA SER A 88 0.03 11.77 -7.26
C SER A 88 -0.35 11.76 -8.75
N VAL A 89 0.57 12.18 -9.63
CA VAL A 89 0.39 12.16 -11.09
C VAL A 89 0.30 10.73 -11.61
N THR A 90 1.11 9.81 -11.10
CA THR A 90 1.04 8.40 -11.52
C THR A 90 -0.27 7.73 -11.09
N VAL A 91 -0.73 7.94 -9.86
CA VAL A 91 -2.03 7.47 -9.37
C VAL A 91 -3.17 8.03 -10.23
N TYR A 92 -3.17 9.34 -10.48
CA TYR A 92 -4.19 9.96 -11.35
C TYR A 92 -4.18 9.40 -12.77
N ARG A 93 -2.99 9.18 -13.36
CA ARG A 93 -2.84 8.55 -14.68
C ARG A 93 -3.39 7.12 -14.69
N THR A 94 -3.10 6.34 -13.65
CA THR A 94 -3.66 4.98 -13.46
C THR A 94 -5.17 5.02 -13.41
N GLU A 95 -5.77 5.83 -12.52
CA GLU A 95 -7.22 5.92 -12.39
C GLU A 95 -7.88 6.31 -13.72
N ARG A 96 -7.32 7.30 -14.41
CA ARG A 96 -7.87 7.77 -15.70
C ARG A 96 -7.81 6.70 -16.77
N ARG A 97 -6.65 6.04 -16.94
CA ARG A 97 -6.50 4.99 -17.95
C ARG A 97 -7.34 3.76 -17.62
N MET A 98 -7.42 3.38 -16.35
CA MET A 98 -8.25 2.26 -15.93
C MET A 98 -9.74 2.53 -16.17
N LYS A 99 -10.22 3.76 -15.93
CA LYS A 99 -11.58 4.17 -16.32
C LYS A 99 -11.81 4.04 -17.83
N GLN A 100 -10.82 4.33 -18.66
CA GLN A 100 -10.90 4.11 -20.11
C GLN A 100 -10.97 2.61 -20.46
N VAL A 101 -10.13 1.78 -19.84
CA VAL A 101 -10.18 0.31 -20.00
C VAL A 101 -11.56 -0.24 -19.63
N MET A 102 -12.09 0.17 -18.48
CA MET A 102 -13.42 -0.23 -18.01
C MET A 102 -14.54 0.24 -18.94
N LYS A 103 -14.45 1.47 -19.48
CA LYS A 103 -15.38 1.97 -20.49
C LYS A 103 -15.35 1.12 -21.77
N ASN A 104 -14.17 0.72 -22.22
CA ASN A 104 -14.01 -0.16 -23.39
C ASN A 104 -14.62 -1.55 -23.15
N LEU A 105 -14.56 -2.03 -21.91
CA LEU A 105 -15.22 -3.27 -21.46
C LEU A 105 -16.72 -3.09 -21.19
N LYS A 106 -17.31 -1.93 -21.51
CA LYS A 106 -18.74 -1.59 -21.30
C LYS A 106 -19.19 -1.64 -19.84
N VAL A 107 -18.27 -1.49 -18.88
CA VAL A 107 -18.59 -1.36 -17.47
C VAL A 107 -19.19 0.02 -17.21
N LYS A 108 -20.38 0.08 -16.61
CA LYS A 108 -21.07 1.33 -16.28
C LYS A 108 -20.54 1.92 -14.98
N ASN A 109 -20.27 3.22 -14.99
CA ASN A 109 -19.89 4.01 -13.80
C ASN A 109 -18.83 3.36 -12.87
N PRO A 110 -17.68 2.90 -13.40
CA PRO A 110 -16.67 2.25 -12.57
C PRO A 110 -16.08 3.24 -11.56
N GLN A 111 -16.11 2.89 -10.27
CA GLN A 111 -15.32 3.57 -9.27
C GLN A 111 -13.96 2.87 -9.18
N VAL A 112 -12.90 3.59 -9.56
CA VAL A 112 -11.54 3.07 -9.58
C VAL A 112 -10.78 3.63 -8.39
N GLU A 113 -10.15 2.76 -7.62
CA GLU A 113 -9.30 3.09 -6.49
C GLU A 113 -7.93 2.41 -6.64
N VAL A 114 -6.87 3.19 -6.54
CA VAL A 114 -5.50 2.65 -6.51
C VAL A 114 -5.14 2.33 -5.06
N ILE A 115 -4.83 1.07 -4.80
CA ILE A 115 -4.46 0.59 -3.46
C ILE A 115 -2.94 0.73 -3.32
N PRO A 116 -2.44 1.46 -2.31
CA PRO A 116 -1.01 1.59 -2.05
C PRO A 116 -0.46 0.28 -1.50
N SER A 117 -0.07 -0.62 -2.40
CA SER A 117 0.49 -1.93 -2.06
C SER A 117 1.64 -2.27 -3.00
N ARG A 118 2.67 -2.92 -2.45
CA ARG A 118 3.79 -3.42 -3.24
C ARG A 118 3.33 -4.65 -4.01
N VAL A 119 3.43 -4.60 -5.34
CA VAL A 119 3.13 -5.75 -6.18
C VAL A 119 4.17 -6.86 -5.92
N PRO A 120 3.75 -8.08 -5.54
CA PRO A 120 4.69 -9.17 -5.27
C PRO A 120 5.49 -9.56 -6.52
N SER A 121 6.75 -9.93 -6.32
CA SER A 121 7.67 -10.32 -7.40
C SER A 121 7.16 -11.49 -8.24
N TYR A 122 6.28 -12.33 -7.68
CA TYR A 122 5.56 -13.37 -8.42
C TYR A 122 4.80 -12.76 -9.61
N TYR A 123 3.91 -11.81 -9.38
CA TYR A 123 3.09 -11.20 -10.43
C TYR A 123 3.93 -10.37 -11.42
N LEU A 124 4.99 -9.71 -10.93
CA LEU A 124 5.94 -9.00 -11.81
C LEU A 124 6.54 -9.94 -12.86
N ARG A 125 6.99 -11.13 -12.44
CA ARG A 125 7.61 -12.11 -13.33
C ARG A 125 6.59 -12.84 -14.19
N THR A 126 5.53 -13.36 -13.59
CA THR A 126 4.50 -14.17 -14.27
C THR A 126 3.80 -13.41 -15.38
N TYR A 127 3.51 -12.11 -15.18
CA TYR A 127 2.79 -11.29 -16.14
C TYR A 127 3.68 -10.24 -16.84
N ASN A 128 5.00 -10.30 -16.64
CA ASN A 128 5.97 -9.35 -17.20
C ASN A 128 5.61 -7.88 -16.95
N LEU A 129 5.15 -7.58 -15.74
CA LEU A 129 4.71 -6.22 -15.36
C LEU A 129 5.94 -5.37 -15.01
N LYS A 130 5.99 -4.17 -15.56
CA LYS A 130 7.11 -3.21 -15.43
C LYS A 130 6.81 -2.11 -14.42
N SER A 131 5.59 -1.57 -14.42
CA SER A 131 5.18 -0.51 -13.48
C SER A 131 3.74 -0.72 -12.99
N PRO A 132 3.44 -1.85 -12.32
CA PRO A 132 2.08 -2.17 -11.91
C PRO A 132 1.65 -1.50 -10.61
N TYR A 133 0.37 -1.21 -10.55
CA TYR A 133 -0.35 -0.74 -9.37
C TYR A 133 -1.47 -1.73 -9.06
N LEU A 134 -1.70 -2.02 -7.78
CA LEU A 134 -2.90 -2.72 -7.36
C LEU A 134 -4.08 -1.75 -7.48
N VAL A 135 -5.13 -2.17 -8.16
CA VAL A 135 -6.32 -1.37 -8.41
C VAL A 135 -7.55 -2.17 -8.02
N SER A 136 -8.46 -1.51 -7.32
CA SER A 136 -9.81 -1.97 -7.04
C SER A 136 -10.78 -1.23 -7.95
N VAL A 137 -11.66 -1.96 -8.61
CA VAL A 137 -12.74 -1.41 -9.43
C VAL A 137 -14.05 -1.88 -8.82
N VAL A 138 -14.84 -0.93 -8.32
CA VAL A 138 -16.20 -1.18 -7.86
C VAL A 138 -17.14 -0.96 -9.04
N CYS A 139 -17.90 -2.00 -9.35
CA CYS A 139 -18.83 -2.10 -10.46
C CYS A 139 -20.20 -2.49 -9.91
N GLU A 140 -21.15 -1.56 -9.84
CA GLU A 140 -22.50 -1.81 -9.30
C GLU A 140 -22.44 -2.45 -7.90
N GLU A 141 -22.64 -3.77 -7.80
CA GLU A 141 -22.63 -4.54 -6.55
C GLU A 141 -21.38 -5.42 -6.38
N ASP A 142 -20.44 -5.37 -7.33
CA ASP A 142 -19.24 -6.19 -7.32
C ASP A 142 -17.94 -5.38 -7.22
N VAL A 143 -16.92 -5.99 -6.63
CA VAL A 143 -15.57 -5.46 -6.53
C VAL A 143 -14.61 -6.41 -7.25
N VAL A 144 -13.93 -5.88 -8.26
CA VAL A 144 -12.87 -6.58 -8.98
C VAL A 144 -11.54 -5.96 -8.60
N ARG A 145 -10.56 -6.79 -8.23
CA ARG A 145 -9.19 -6.35 -7.97
C ARG A 145 -8.24 -6.89 -9.01
N GLY A 146 -7.13 -6.19 -9.21
CA GLY A 146 -6.13 -6.59 -10.18
C GLY A 146 -4.93 -5.65 -10.20
N TYR A 147 -3.91 -6.07 -10.94
CA TYR A 147 -2.73 -5.28 -11.21
C TYR A 147 -2.87 -4.58 -12.56
N TYR A 148 -2.78 -3.25 -12.55
CA TYR A 148 -2.73 -2.46 -13.77
C TYR A 148 -1.32 -1.92 -13.99
N ASP A 149 -0.69 -2.30 -15.09
CA ASP A 149 0.61 -1.77 -15.50
C ASP A 149 0.44 -0.55 -16.40
N ILE A 150 0.85 0.61 -15.90
CA ILE A 150 0.80 1.87 -16.65
C ILE A 150 1.68 1.81 -17.90
N LYS A 151 2.83 1.13 -17.83
CA LYS A 151 3.83 1.16 -18.90
C LYS A 151 3.40 0.32 -20.09
N THR A 152 2.83 -0.86 -19.83
CA THR A 152 2.37 -1.80 -20.88
C THR A 152 0.88 -1.70 -21.17
N ASN A 153 0.12 -0.93 -20.38
CA ASN A 153 -1.35 -0.85 -20.45
C ASN A 153 -2.02 -2.22 -20.27
N THR A 154 -1.45 -3.07 -19.42
CA THR A 154 -1.95 -4.43 -19.15
C THR A 154 -2.76 -4.45 -17.86
N TRP A 155 -3.93 -5.09 -17.89
CA TRP A 155 -4.76 -5.36 -16.72
C TRP A 155 -4.76 -6.85 -16.42
N VAL A 156 -4.39 -7.21 -15.19
CA VAL A 156 -4.38 -8.60 -14.71
C VAL A 156 -5.29 -8.67 -13.50
N THR A 157 -6.40 -9.40 -13.60
CA THR A 157 -7.31 -9.60 -12.47
C THR A 157 -6.70 -10.52 -11.43
N VAL A 158 -6.89 -10.19 -10.16
CA VAL A 158 -6.57 -11.06 -9.03
C VAL A 158 -7.78 -11.95 -8.75
N GLU A 159 -7.53 -13.25 -8.63
CA GLU A 159 -8.58 -14.22 -8.30
C GLU A 159 -9.14 -13.98 -6.89
N SER A 160 -10.47 -13.99 -6.81
CA SER A 160 -11.21 -13.96 -5.54
C SER A 160 -11.86 -15.31 -5.27
N GLU A 161 -11.93 -15.70 -3.99
CA GLU A 161 -12.77 -16.81 -3.53
C GLU A 161 -13.84 -16.29 -2.57
N LEU A 162 -14.98 -16.98 -2.50
CA LEU A 162 -16.02 -16.71 -1.50
C LEU A 162 -15.68 -17.46 -0.22
N PHE A 163 -15.50 -16.74 0.88
CA PHE A 163 -15.05 -17.31 2.14
C PHE A 163 -15.77 -16.67 3.36
N PRO A 164 -16.28 -17.46 4.31
CA PRO A 164 -16.97 -16.96 5.50
C PRO A 164 -15.99 -16.54 6.60
N VAL A 165 -15.48 -15.30 6.54
CA VAL A 165 -14.49 -14.79 7.51
C VAL A 165 -15.13 -14.50 8.86
N PHE A 166 -16.05 -13.53 8.90
CA PHE A 166 -16.66 -13.03 10.15
C PHE A 166 -18.08 -13.55 10.40
N SER A 167 -18.74 -14.08 9.38
CA SER A 167 -20.12 -14.57 9.50
C SER A 167 -20.31 -15.86 8.70
N SER A 168 -21.50 -16.45 8.79
CA SER A 168 -21.87 -17.59 7.94
C SER A 168 -22.02 -17.21 6.46
N VAL A 169 -22.23 -15.92 6.16
CA VAL A 169 -22.36 -15.40 4.79
C VAL A 169 -20.96 -15.28 4.17
N PRO A 170 -20.67 -16.00 3.08
CA PRO A 170 -19.38 -15.89 2.40
C PRO A 170 -19.19 -14.50 1.79
N GLU A 171 -17.98 -13.96 1.92
CA GLU A 171 -17.56 -12.72 1.27
C GLU A 171 -16.35 -12.94 0.37
N LYS A 172 -16.09 -12.01 -0.55
CA LYS A 172 -14.92 -12.11 -1.42
C LYS A 172 -13.64 -11.88 -0.64
N VAL A 173 -12.70 -12.82 -0.77
CA VAL A 173 -11.32 -12.68 -0.32
C VAL A 173 -10.39 -12.86 -1.51
N TRP A 174 -9.38 -12.00 -1.63
CA TRP A 174 -8.48 -11.96 -2.79
C TRP A 174 -7.16 -12.66 -2.49
N LYS A 175 -6.74 -13.53 -3.40
CA LYS A 175 -5.54 -14.35 -3.29
C LYS A 175 -4.31 -13.59 -3.76
N THR A 176 -3.32 -13.47 -2.90
CA THR A 176 -2.04 -12.84 -3.21
C THR A 176 -0.90 -13.78 -2.91
N VAL A 177 -0.15 -14.18 -3.94
CA VAL A 177 1.12 -14.90 -3.76
C VAL A 177 2.18 -13.93 -3.25
N VAL A 178 2.59 -14.09 -1.99
CA VAL A 178 3.54 -13.19 -1.32
C VAL A 178 4.97 -13.63 -1.54
N SER A 179 5.23 -14.93 -1.51
CA SER A 179 6.55 -15.48 -1.77
C SER A 179 6.48 -16.86 -2.44
N THR A 180 7.53 -17.16 -3.18
CA THR A 180 7.79 -18.45 -3.83
C THR A 180 9.09 -19.02 -3.31
N HIS A 181 9.24 -20.33 -3.40
CA HIS A 181 10.50 -21.03 -3.23
C HIS A 181 11.47 -20.70 -4.38
N PRO A 182 12.78 -21.03 -4.25
CA PRO A 182 13.78 -20.78 -5.29
C PRO A 182 13.46 -21.43 -6.64
N ASP A 183 12.80 -22.59 -6.62
CA ASP A 183 12.35 -23.33 -7.80
C ASP A 183 11.10 -22.73 -8.48
N GLY A 184 10.51 -21.68 -7.88
CA GLY A 184 9.31 -21.00 -8.38
C GLY A 184 8.00 -21.56 -7.85
N SER A 185 8.02 -22.64 -7.06
CA SER A 185 6.82 -23.17 -6.41
C SER A 185 6.28 -22.21 -5.33
N LEU A 186 5.00 -22.34 -4.99
CA LEU A 186 4.36 -21.46 -4.01
C LEU A 186 4.93 -21.72 -2.62
N HIS A 187 5.27 -20.66 -1.89
CA HIS A 187 5.69 -20.77 -0.49
C HIS A 187 4.64 -20.15 0.44
N ARG A 188 4.22 -18.91 0.18
CA ARG A 188 3.23 -18.20 1.02
C ARG A 188 2.19 -17.50 0.17
N VAL A 189 0.92 -17.79 0.46
CA VAL A 189 -0.24 -17.16 -0.17
C VAL A 189 -1.10 -16.53 0.92
N GLU A 190 -1.33 -15.22 0.81
CA GLU A 190 -2.21 -14.47 1.69
C GLU A 190 -3.56 -14.26 1.03
N HIS A 191 -4.62 -14.42 1.80
CA HIS A 191 -5.98 -14.06 1.42
C HIS A 191 -6.38 -12.83 2.20
N ARG A 192 -6.80 -11.79 1.48
CA ARG A 192 -7.16 -10.50 2.07
C ARG A 192 -8.62 -10.20 1.84
N ASP A 193 -9.27 -9.60 2.83
CA ASP A 193 -10.65 -9.15 2.73
C ASP A 193 -10.76 -7.80 1.98
N LYS A 194 -11.96 -7.22 1.99
CA LYS A 194 -12.21 -5.92 1.37
C LYS A 194 -11.47 -4.76 2.04
N PHE A 195 -11.02 -4.93 3.28
CA PHE A 195 -10.28 -3.95 4.06
C PHE A 195 -8.76 -4.15 4.01
N GLU A 196 -8.27 -5.03 3.12
CA GLU A 196 -6.86 -5.42 3.03
C GLU A 196 -6.32 -6.16 4.26
N SER A 197 -7.21 -6.62 5.15
CA SER A 197 -6.85 -7.41 6.32
C SER A 197 -6.54 -8.85 5.90
N VAL A 198 -5.45 -9.41 6.40
CA VAL A 198 -5.10 -10.81 6.13
C VAL A 198 -6.01 -11.69 6.97
N VAL A 199 -6.83 -12.51 6.30
CA VAL A 199 -7.82 -13.38 6.93
C VAL A 199 -7.45 -14.86 6.80
N ARG A 200 -6.56 -15.21 5.88
CA ARG A 200 -6.00 -16.55 5.74
C ARG A 200 -4.61 -16.50 5.15
N VAL A 201 -3.74 -17.37 5.64
CA VAL A 201 -2.40 -17.59 5.12
C VAL A 201 -2.23 -19.07 4.87
N ASP A 202 -1.99 -19.43 3.62
CA ASP A 202 -1.56 -20.76 3.25
C ASP A 202 -0.03 -20.76 3.07
N ILE A 203 0.64 -21.65 3.80
CA ILE A 203 2.09 -21.85 3.76
C ILE A 203 2.34 -23.24 3.21
N TYR A 204 3.16 -23.33 2.17
CA TYR A 204 3.46 -24.55 1.45
C TYR A 204 4.95 -24.91 1.60
N ASP A 205 5.23 -26.20 1.74
CA ASP A 205 6.60 -26.72 1.62
C ASP A 205 7.07 -26.74 0.17
N GLU A 206 8.34 -27.13 -0.06
CA GLU A 206 8.94 -27.21 -1.40
C GLU A 206 8.25 -28.25 -2.31
N LEU A 207 7.48 -29.18 -1.73
CA LEU A 207 6.70 -30.18 -2.46
C LEU A 207 5.30 -29.66 -2.83
N GLY A 208 4.96 -28.43 -2.45
CA GLY A 208 3.64 -27.83 -2.65
C GLY A 208 2.57 -28.34 -1.69
N THR A 209 2.97 -28.97 -0.58
CA THR A 209 2.04 -29.44 0.45
C THR A 209 1.81 -28.36 1.50
N LYS A 210 0.55 -28.14 1.87
CA LYS A 210 0.19 -27.16 2.89
C LYS A 210 0.69 -27.61 4.27
N THR A 211 1.39 -26.71 4.95
CA THR A 211 2.03 -26.92 6.25
C THR A 211 1.12 -26.50 7.42
N ASP A 212 1.46 -26.94 8.62
CA ASP A 212 0.80 -26.62 9.88
C ASP A 212 0.87 -25.14 10.30
N ALA A 213 1.83 -24.40 9.74
CA ALA A 213 1.95 -22.95 9.89
C ALA A 213 0.84 -22.18 9.16
N SER A 214 0.04 -22.85 8.31
CA SER A 214 -1.11 -22.25 7.65
C SER A 214 -2.24 -22.00 8.62
N TRP A 215 -2.91 -20.86 8.48
CA TRP A 215 -4.02 -20.46 9.34
C TRP A 215 -5.11 -19.74 8.57
N ARG A 216 -6.32 -19.72 9.12
CA ARG A 216 -7.46 -18.94 8.60
C ARG A 216 -8.37 -18.45 9.72
N LEU A 217 -9.04 -17.34 9.47
CA LEU A 217 -10.14 -16.83 10.28
C LEU A 217 -11.46 -17.24 9.61
N CYS A 218 -12.20 -18.17 10.22
CA CYS A 218 -13.44 -18.71 9.69
C CYS A 218 -14.55 -18.58 10.73
N ARG A 219 -15.62 -17.86 10.40
CA ARG A 219 -16.76 -17.56 11.29
C ARG A 219 -16.31 -17.07 12.67
N ASP A 220 -15.47 -16.04 12.68
CA ASP A 220 -14.88 -15.44 13.90
C ASP A 220 -13.98 -16.39 14.73
N SER A 221 -13.60 -17.55 14.20
CA SER A 221 -12.69 -18.48 14.85
C SER A 221 -11.41 -18.67 14.05
N TYR A 222 -10.26 -18.54 14.72
CA TYR A 222 -8.99 -18.92 14.11
C TYR A 222 -8.86 -20.44 14.05
N GLN A 223 -8.35 -20.93 12.92
CA GLN A 223 -8.10 -22.33 12.66
C GLN A 223 -6.71 -22.49 12.04
N THR A 224 -6.00 -23.55 12.41
CA THR A 224 -4.73 -23.96 11.79
C THR A 224 -4.92 -25.20 10.95
N TRP A 225 -4.08 -25.37 9.94
CA TRP A 225 -4.09 -26.56 9.12
C TRP A 225 -3.38 -27.69 9.85
N ASP A 226 -3.95 -28.90 9.84
CA ASP A 226 -3.28 -30.11 10.28
C ASP A 226 -2.86 -30.92 9.04
N PRO A 227 -1.57 -30.99 8.70
CA PRO A 227 -1.10 -31.70 7.53
C PRO A 227 -1.25 -33.23 7.64
N ALA A 228 -1.29 -33.79 8.86
CA ALA A 228 -1.40 -35.23 9.06
C ALA A 228 -2.79 -35.76 8.70
N VAL A 229 -3.83 -35.02 9.05
CA VAL A 229 -5.24 -35.39 8.73
C VAL A 229 -5.82 -34.58 7.58
N ARG A 230 -5.10 -33.57 7.06
CA ARG A 230 -5.53 -32.67 5.98
C ARG A 230 -6.84 -31.93 6.29
N GLU A 231 -6.95 -31.44 7.52
CA GLU A 231 -8.14 -30.73 7.99
C GLU A 231 -7.76 -29.45 8.74
N TRP A 232 -8.72 -28.51 8.80
CA TRP A 232 -8.58 -27.30 9.60
C TRP A 232 -9.07 -27.57 11.02
N LYS A 233 -8.21 -27.31 12.01
CA LYS A 233 -8.53 -27.49 13.43
C LYS A 233 -8.71 -26.13 14.12
N PRO A 234 -9.68 -25.99 15.03
CA PRO A 234 -9.83 -24.79 15.84
C PRO A 234 -8.58 -24.52 16.65
N CYS A 235 -8.15 -23.26 16.70
CA CYS A 235 -7.08 -22.84 17.59
C CYS A 235 -7.57 -22.79 19.05
N PRO A 236 -6.67 -22.98 20.04
CA PRO A 236 -6.98 -22.73 21.44
C PRO A 236 -7.46 -21.29 21.67
N ARG A 237 -8.25 -21.07 22.74
CA ARG A 237 -8.67 -19.73 23.15
C ARG A 237 -7.44 -18.85 23.41
N GLY A 238 -7.46 -17.61 22.92
CA GLY A 238 -6.35 -16.65 23.06
C GLY A 238 -5.22 -16.84 22.05
N TRP A 239 -5.34 -17.79 21.13
CA TRP A 239 -4.40 -17.88 20.01
C TRP A 239 -4.60 -16.70 19.05
N HIS A 240 -3.50 -16.10 18.61
CA HIS A 240 -3.49 -15.05 17.61
C HIS A 240 -2.55 -15.44 16.47
N PRO A 241 -2.87 -15.03 15.24
CA PRO A 241 -2.02 -15.34 14.11
C PRO A 241 -0.61 -14.77 14.31
N PRO A 242 0.44 -15.50 13.91
CA PRO A 242 1.79 -14.96 13.90
C PRO A 242 1.77 -13.69 13.06
N GLN A 243 2.07 -12.54 13.68
CA GLN A 243 2.10 -11.27 12.96
C GLN A 243 3.02 -11.41 11.75
N SER A 244 2.52 -11.08 10.57
CA SER A 244 3.36 -10.93 9.39
C SER A 244 4.46 -9.91 9.68
N VAL A 245 5.59 -9.96 8.97
CA VAL A 245 6.65 -8.95 9.15
C VAL A 245 6.08 -7.53 8.96
N SER A 246 5.15 -7.36 8.02
CA SER A 246 4.39 -6.12 7.83
C SER A 246 3.49 -5.77 9.02
N GLY A 247 2.82 -6.75 9.65
CA GLY A 247 2.03 -6.57 10.86
C GLY A 247 2.88 -6.25 12.09
N LYS A 248 4.08 -6.84 12.22
CA LYS A 248 5.06 -6.52 13.27
C LYS A 248 5.55 -5.09 13.12
N VAL A 249 5.85 -4.65 11.89
CA VAL A 249 6.25 -3.27 11.60
C VAL A 249 5.10 -2.30 11.87
N ALA A 250 3.87 -2.62 11.47
CA ALA A 250 2.71 -1.79 11.77
C ALA A 250 2.42 -1.69 13.28
N ALA A 251 2.53 -2.80 14.02
CA ALA A 251 2.37 -2.83 15.48
C ALA A 251 3.50 -2.07 16.20
N LEU A 252 4.75 -2.21 15.75
CA LEU A 252 5.91 -1.45 16.25
C LEU A 252 5.76 0.05 16.02
N LEU A 253 5.07 0.45 14.96
CA LEU A 253 4.78 1.84 14.62
C LEU A 253 3.47 2.35 15.24
N GLY A 254 2.75 1.54 16.04
CA GLY A 254 1.48 1.94 16.67
C GLY A 254 0.34 2.18 15.68
N LEU A 255 0.36 1.50 14.53
CA LEU A 255 -0.58 1.68 13.42
C LEU A 255 -1.70 0.63 13.39
N SER A 256 -1.78 -0.26 14.39
CA SER A 256 -2.78 -1.32 14.54
C SER A 256 -3.84 -0.99 15.57
#